data_AF-A0A1B8NZ02-F1
#
_entry.id   AF-A0A1B8NZ02-F1
#
_cell.length_a   1.000
_cell.length_b   1.000
_cell.length_c   1.000
_cell.angle_alpha   90.00
_cell.angle_beta   90.00
_cell.angle_gamma   90.00
#
_symmetry.space_group_name_H-M   'P 1'
#
loop_
_entity.id
_entity.type
_entity.pdbx_description
1 polymer ?
#
loop_
_entity_poly.entity_id
_entity_poly.type
_entity_poly.pdbx_seq_one_letter_code
_entity_poly.pdbx_strand_id
1 'polypeptide(L)' 'MMHVRLANWRLAWQRQWQRHYTRRRLRDLDARLLDDVGISAARAEHEARKPFWRR' A
#
# COMPACT_ATOMS: atom_id res chain seq x y z
N MET A 1 -29.65 -9.41 5.74
CA MET A 1 -28.58 -9.87 4.83
C MET A 1 -27.96 -8.79 3.92
N MET A 2 -28.45 -7.53 3.88
CA MET A 2 -27.86 -6.47 3.03
C MET A 2 -26.69 -5.69 3.69
N HIS A 3 -26.66 -5.58 5.03
CA HIS A 3 -25.64 -4.81 5.75
C HIS A 3 -24.22 -5.41 5.71
N VAL A 4 -24.12 -6.74 5.61
CA VAL A 4 -22.82 -7.45 5.57
C VAL A 4 -22.06 -7.15 4.28
N ARG A 5 -22.79 -7.00 3.15
CA ARG A 5 -22.17 -6.67 1.85
C ARG A 5 -21.56 -5.28 1.89
N LEU A 6 -22.28 -4.27 2.39
CA LEU A 6 -21.79 -2.89 2.52
C LEU A 6 -20.59 -2.79 3.46
N ALA A 7 -20.62 -3.50 4.60
CA ALA A 7 -19.50 -3.58 5.53
C ALA A 7 -18.24 -4.16 4.86
N ASN A 8 -18.40 -5.22 4.06
CA ASN A 8 -17.29 -5.86 3.34
C ASN A 8 -16.69 -4.95 2.27
N TRP A 9 -17.51 -4.17 1.55
CA TRP A 9 -17.05 -3.18 0.57
C TRP A 9 -16.24 -2.06 1.24
N ARG A 10 -16.72 -1.53 2.37
CA ARG A 10 -15.99 -0.51 3.13
C ARG A 10 -14.65 -1.03 3.64
N LEU A 11 -14.61 -2.25 4.18
CA LEU A 11 -13.36 -2.87 4.66
C LEU A 11 -12.38 -3.14 3.50
N ALA A 12 -12.88 -3.59 2.35
CA ALA A 12 -12.04 -3.79 1.17
C ALA A 12 -11.46 -2.45 0.67
N TRP A 13 -12.27 -1.39 0.66
CA TRP A 13 -11.83 -0.05 0.31
C TRP A 13 -10.76 0.47 1.28
N GLN A 14 -10.99 0.35 2.59
CA GLN A 14 -10.02 0.75 3.61
C GLN A 14 -8.69 0.01 3.47
N ARG A 15 -8.72 -1.30 3.23
CA ARG A 15 -7.50 -2.09 2.97
C ARG A 15 -6.77 -1.63 1.70
N GLN A 16 -7.52 -1.34 0.64
CA GLN A 16 -6.91 -0.88 -0.62
C GLN A 16 -6.28 0.51 -0.45
N TRP A 17 -6.94 1.39 0.30
CA TRP A 17 -6.38 2.69 0.67
C TRP A 17 -5.10 2.51 1.49
N GLN A 18 -5.15 1.73 2.57
CA GLN A 18 -3.98 1.48 3.41
C GLN A 18 -2.80 0.97 2.59
N ARG A 19 -3.01 0.01 1.67
CA ARG A 19 -1.97 -0.49 0.76
C ARG A 19 -1.39 0.60 -0.13
N HIS A 20 -2.25 1.40 -0.76
CA HIS A 20 -1.81 2.48 -1.63
C HIS A 20 -0.98 3.52 -0.87
N TYR A 21 -1.45 3.91 0.33
CA TYR A 21 -0.74 4.83 1.20
C TYR A 21 0.63 4.29 1.62
N THR A 22 0.69 3.06 2.13
CA THR A 22 1.95 2.43 2.55
C THR A 22 2.94 2.31 1.39
N ARG A 23 2.49 1.88 0.20
CA ARG A 23 3.35 1.79 -1.00
C ARG A 23 3.94 3.13 -1.38
N ARG A 24 3.12 4.18 -1.39
CA ARG A 24 3.62 5.53 -1.68
C ARG A 24 4.65 5.98 -0.66
N ARG A 25 4.43 5.69 0.62
CA ARG A 25 5.35 6.08 1.70
C ARG A 25 6.72 5.41 1.62
N LEU A 26 6.84 4.26 0.95
CA LEU A 26 8.14 3.61 0.72
C LEU A 26 9.13 4.52 -0.04
N ARG A 27 8.64 5.36 -0.96
CA ARG A 27 9.51 6.28 -1.72
C ARG A 27 10.07 7.42 -0.86
N ASP A 28 9.43 7.70 0.27
CA ASP A 28 9.77 8.80 1.18
C ASP A 28 10.68 8.33 2.32
N LEU A 29 10.96 7.02 2.40
CA LEU A 29 11.89 6.46 3.38
C LEU A 29 13.34 6.74 2.97
N ASP A 30 14.19 6.99 3.96
CA ASP A 30 15.63 7.08 3.74
C ASP A 30 16.25 5.70 3.44
N ALA A 31 17.49 5.70 2.94
CA ALA A 31 18.17 4.47 2.55
C ALA A 31 18.36 3.48 3.72
N ARG A 32 18.51 3.96 4.95
CA ARG A 32 18.70 3.12 6.13
C ARG A 32 17.40 2.43 6.53
N LEU A 33 16.29 3.15 6.51
CA LEU A 33 14.96 2.61 6.79
C LEU A 33 14.54 1.61 5.71
N LEU A 34 14.89 1.86 4.45
CA LEU A 34 14.70 0.91 3.36
C LEU A 34 15.51 -0.37 3.57
N ASP A 35 16.74 -0.26 4.08
CA ASP A 35 17.59 -1.40 4.40
C ASP A 35 17.06 -2.20 5.61
N ASP A 36 16.59 -1.52 6.66
CA ASP A 36 15.96 -2.13 7.83
C ASP A 36 14.74 -2.99 7.46
N VAL A 37 13.95 -2.57 6.45
CA VAL A 37 12.82 -3.37 5.92
C VAL A 37 13.22 -4.28 4.74
N GLY A 38 14.50 -4.31 4.37
CA GLY A 38 15.06 -5.23 3.37
C GLY A 38 14.61 -4.98 1.93
N ILE A 39 14.36 -3.72 1.54
CA ILE A 39 13.99 -3.37 0.16
C ILE A 39 14.95 -2.34 -0.43
N SER A 40 15.25 -2.48 -1.73
CA SER A 40 16.04 -1.49 -2.44
C SER A 40 15.21 -0.24 -2.79
N ALA A 41 15.88 0.91 -2.96
CA ALA A 41 15.25 2.14 -3.43
C ALA A 41 14.51 1.96 -4.77
N ALA A 42 15.09 1.20 -5.70
CA ALA A 42 14.44 0.87 -6.98
C ALA A 42 13.14 0.07 -6.80
N ARG A 43 13.13 -0.87 -5.84
CA ARG A 43 11.94 -1.65 -5.50
C ARG A 43 10.89 -0.77 -4.81
N ALA A 44 11.29 0.08 -3.88
CA ALA A 44 10.41 1.04 -3.22
C ALA A 44 9.71 1.95 -4.22
N GLU A 45 10.45 2.50 -5.19
CA GLU A 45 9.90 3.35 -6.24
C GLU A 45 8.97 2.56 -7.19
N HIS A 46 9.32 1.32 -7.53
CA HIS A 46 8.44 0.45 -8.31
C HIS A 46 7.12 0.16 -7.57
N GLU A 47 7.16 -0.14 -6.27
CA GLU A 47 5.97 -0.34 -5.44
C GLU A 47 5.13 0.93 -5.34
N ALA A 48 5.75 2.10 -5.16
CA ALA A 48 5.08 3.39 -5.04
C ALA A 48 4.33 3.80 -6.31
N ARG A 49 4.81 3.40 -7.49
CA ARG A 49 4.18 3.67 -8.79
C ARG A 49 3.04 2.71 -9.13
N LYS A 50 2.79 1.67 -8.34
CA LYS A 50 1.70 0.73 -8.63
C LYS A 50 0.35 1.45 -8.59
N PRO A 51 -0.52 1.24 -9.60
CA PRO A 51 -1.85 1.83 -9.59
C PRO A 51 -2.68 1.39 -8.39
N PHE A 52 -3.63 2.22 -7.98
CA PHE A 52 -4.47 1.97 -6.80
C PHE A 52 -5.18 0.62 -6.83
N TRP A 53 -5.64 0.14 -7.98
CA TRP A 53 -6.36 -1.14 -8.12
C TRP A 53 -5.47 -2.38 -8.13
N ARG A 54 -4.12 -2.21 -8.19
CA ARG A 54 -3.20 -3.35 -8.17
C ARG A 54 -3.16 -3.93 -6.76
N ARG A 55 -3.46 -5.22 -6.64
CA ARG A 55 -3.38 -5.93 -5.36
C ARG A 55 -1.96 -6.07 -4.86
#